data_AF-A0A7C2EMY1-F1
#
_entry.id   AF-A0A7C2EMY1-F1
#
_cell.length_a   1.000
_cell.length_b   1.000
_cell.length_c   1.000
_cell.angle_alpha   90.00
_cell.angle_beta   90.00
_cell.angle_gamma   90.00
#
_symmetry.space_group_name_H-M   'P 1'
#
loop_
_entity.id
_entity.type
_entity.pdbx_description
1 polymer ?
#
loop_
_entity_poly.entity_id
_entity_poly.type
_entity_poly.pdbx_seq_one_letter_code
_entity_poly.pdbx_strand_id
1 'polypeptide(L)'
;MPEAGRLLATLQCPVERERGEKTDMRELTGLTGLPRLLRFIATIILTAMLSGASPATSLSQDPAPTKESSASIAGRVTVNGKPAPGIAVIAVPSDSDPSEMARQMLGRSAMYKSSSDPEGQYRITGIPAGRYSITAFAPAHAQERADPSEDSGKTVTLSDGEAIEGIDFDLEPGAVITGTITDQSGRPLIREFISLIVIGESGKKLPWSMDSQDESMFYTDDRGVYRIYGLPEGRYLISAGGGSARASGMFSARRNTQRTYHPSATEESKARVLDVKEGAELSGIDIKMAPAGKGHSVFGRIVESQSRSPVPNAVVFCSRITVDADIGTGQPGTSTSNAQGEFRFEGLQPGSYMAGVFFTGQSEYYGENITFEVKYADLPGVEIKVHRGGSVEGRITVEDTTDSEAIESLARLFVEAVVTNTDKPGFSHGRGKINPDGSFRVTGLAPGKVQLKVEDYLSPMPLRILRVEREGVEQEGWINIGPGENISGVRIVLSQATGSIRGRAVLEGGPLPPDTVLFVSAHLSGKDRIHV
;
A
#
# COMPACT_ATOMS: atom_id res chain seq x y z
N MET A 1 -16.77 36.26 -22.56
CA MET A 1 -16.27 34.88 -22.46
C MET A 1 -17.48 33.96 -22.52
N PRO A 2 -17.42 32.79 -23.17
CA PRO A 2 -18.54 31.84 -23.17
C PRO A 2 -18.75 31.27 -21.77
N GLU A 3 -19.98 30.89 -21.45
CA GLU A 3 -20.35 30.28 -20.18
C GLU A 3 -19.78 28.86 -20.06
N ALA A 4 -19.30 28.50 -18.87
CA ALA A 4 -18.90 27.13 -18.58
C ALA A 4 -20.15 26.25 -18.44
N GLY A 5 -20.25 25.20 -19.26
CA GLY A 5 -21.38 24.28 -19.25
C GLY A 5 -21.55 23.58 -17.90
N ARG A 6 -22.79 23.55 -17.37
CA ARG A 6 -23.13 22.79 -16.17
C ARG A 6 -23.33 21.31 -16.51
N LEU A 7 -22.83 20.43 -15.65
CA LEU A 7 -23.13 19.00 -15.68
C LEU A 7 -24.30 18.71 -14.72
N LEU A 8 -25.48 18.38 -15.24
CA LEU A 8 -26.62 17.93 -14.44
C LEU A 8 -26.75 16.41 -14.49
N ALA A 9 -26.23 15.73 -13.47
CA ALA A 9 -26.29 14.28 -13.33
C ALA A 9 -27.58 13.83 -12.62
N THR A 10 -28.67 13.68 -13.38
CA THR A 10 -29.94 13.17 -12.84
C THR A 10 -29.93 11.65 -12.66
N LEU A 11 -29.60 11.19 -11.45
CA LEU A 11 -29.71 9.78 -11.06
C LEU A 11 -31.17 9.41 -10.72
N GLN A 12 -31.95 9.00 -11.73
CA GLN A 12 -33.19 8.26 -11.51
C GLN A 12 -32.87 6.78 -11.21
N CYS A 13 -33.30 6.30 -10.05
CA CYS A 13 -33.04 4.93 -9.59
C CYS A 13 -34.34 4.12 -9.50
N PRO A 14 -34.79 3.45 -10.59
CA PRO A 14 -35.85 2.47 -10.52
C PRO A 14 -35.31 1.18 -9.89
N VAL A 15 -35.62 0.95 -8.61
CA VAL A 15 -35.27 -0.31 -7.91
C VAL A 15 -36.30 -1.38 -8.24
N GLU A 16 -36.30 -1.84 -9.50
CA GLU A 16 -37.11 -2.98 -9.92
C GLU A 16 -36.38 -4.29 -9.59
N ARG A 17 -36.83 -4.95 -8.52
CA ARG A 17 -36.46 -6.34 -8.22
C ARG A 17 -37.23 -7.28 -9.15
N GLU A 18 -36.72 -7.48 -10.37
CA GLU A 18 -37.18 -8.57 -11.23
C GLU A 18 -36.86 -9.93 -10.60
N ARG A 19 -37.84 -10.49 -9.88
CA ARG A 19 -37.81 -11.90 -9.46
C ARG A 19 -38.14 -12.76 -10.68
N GLY A 20 -37.12 -13.23 -11.39
CA GLY A 20 -37.26 -14.04 -12.60
C GLY A 20 -38.10 -15.30 -12.39
N GLU A 21 -39.35 -15.26 -12.82
CA GLU A 21 -40.27 -16.40 -12.84
C GLU A 21 -40.08 -17.22 -14.14
N LYS A 22 -40.12 -18.54 -14.04
CA LYS A 22 -39.92 -19.43 -15.20
C LYS A 22 -41.15 -19.39 -16.11
N THR A 23 -40.97 -18.98 -17.37
CA THR A 23 -41.95 -19.17 -18.44
C THR A 23 -41.38 -20.10 -19.52
N ASP A 24 -42.19 -21.06 -19.97
CA ASP A 24 -41.77 -22.19 -20.82
C ASP A 24 -41.78 -21.85 -22.32
N MET A 25 -40.84 -22.41 -23.08
CA MET A 25 -40.74 -22.20 -24.54
C MET A 25 -41.51 -23.27 -25.31
N ARG A 26 -42.79 -23.04 -25.64
CA ARG A 26 -43.50 -23.87 -26.62
C ARG A 26 -44.38 -23.11 -27.62
N GLU A 27 -44.39 -23.69 -28.82
CA GLU A 27 -45.26 -23.50 -29.98
C GLU A 27 -45.24 -22.14 -30.70
N LEU A 28 -44.66 -22.19 -31.91
CA LEU A 28 -44.62 -21.11 -32.89
C LEU A 28 -45.34 -21.56 -34.17
N THR A 29 -46.68 -21.43 -34.17
CA THR A 29 -47.55 -21.52 -35.36
C THR A 29 -48.69 -20.50 -35.21
N GLY A 30 -49.26 -19.89 -36.26
CA GLY A 30 -48.95 -19.90 -37.68
C GLY A 30 -50.05 -19.19 -38.50
N LEU A 31 -49.78 -18.97 -39.80
CA LEU A 31 -50.73 -18.60 -40.88
C LEU A 31 -51.18 -17.11 -41.05
N THR A 32 -50.69 -16.55 -42.17
CA THR A 32 -51.42 -15.76 -43.20
C THR A 32 -51.97 -14.36 -42.92
N GLY A 33 -51.64 -13.43 -43.85
CA GLY A 33 -52.65 -12.53 -44.43
C GLY A 33 -52.29 -11.06 -44.60
N LEU A 34 -51.54 -10.69 -45.65
CA LEU A 34 -51.43 -9.29 -46.10
C LEU A 34 -51.71 -9.19 -47.61
N PRO A 35 -52.34 -8.09 -48.07
CA PRO A 35 -51.78 -7.43 -49.26
C PRO A 35 -51.92 -5.90 -49.29
N ARG A 36 -50.84 -5.22 -49.74
CA ARG A 36 -50.81 -3.89 -50.41
C ARG A 36 -51.13 -2.63 -49.56
N LEU A 37 -50.66 -1.41 -49.88
CA LEU A 37 -49.48 -0.93 -50.64
C LEU A 37 -49.31 0.62 -50.48
N LEU A 38 -48.06 1.12 -50.39
CA LEU A 38 -47.58 2.50 -50.69
C LEU A 38 -48.00 3.76 -49.85
N ARG A 39 -46.99 4.34 -49.17
CA ARG A 39 -46.50 5.76 -49.17
C ARG A 39 -47.29 6.99 -48.57
N PHE A 40 -46.60 7.62 -47.59
CA PHE A 40 -46.25 9.08 -47.43
C PHE A 40 -47.22 10.17 -46.88
N ILE A 41 -46.96 10.58 -45.61
CA ILE A 41 -46.57 11.93 -45.10
C ILE A 41 -47.54 13.18 -45.18
N ALA A 42 -47.42 14.07 -44.15
CA ALA A 42 -47.78 15.52 -44.06
C ALA A 42 -49.25 15.94 -43.73
N THR A 43 -49.58 17.02 -42.96
CA THR A 43 -48.93 17.76 -41.83
C THR A 43 -49.90 18.76 -41.12
N ILE A 44 -49.61 19.14 -39.86
CA ILE A 44 -49.82 20.49 -39.19
C ILE A 44 -51.22 20.98 -38.69
N ILE A 45 -51.32 21.09 -37.33
CA ILE A 45 -51.80 22.17 -36.40
C ILE A 45 -53.10 22.99 -36.67
N LEU A 46 -53.99 23.02 -35.65
CA LEU A 46 -54.95 24.09 -35.20
C LEU A 46 -55.66 23.56 -33.91
N THR A 47 -56.26 24.25 -32.91
CA THR A 47 -56.26 25.60 -32.25
C THR A 47 -57.06 25.43 -30.92
N ALA A 48 -56.72 25.90 -29.71
CA ALA A 48 -56.45 27.25 -29.13
C ALA A 48 -57.65 27.90 -28.37
N MET A 49 -57.51 28.08 -27.03
CA MET A 49 -58.23 29.01 -26.10
C MET A 49 -59.75 28.77 -25.82
N LEU A 50 -60.39 29.23 -24.71
CA LEU A 50 -60.00 30.09 -23.56
C LEU A 50 -60.81 29.75 -22.26
N SER A 51 -60.31 30.17 -21.08
CA SER A 51 -60.95 30.41 -19.74
C SER A 51 -60.38 29.60 -18.55
N GLY A 52 -60.28 30.11 -17.30
CA GLY A 52 -60.42 31.51 -16.86
C GLY A 52 -60.77 31.73 -15.36
N ALA A 53 -59.81 31.65 -14.43
CA ALA A 53 -59.91 32.14 -13.04
C ALA A 53 -58.53 32.21 -12.33
N SER A 54 -58.40 32.99 -11.26
CA SER A 54 -57.20 33.07 -10.37
C SER A 54 -57.60 32.82 -8.91
N PRO A 55 -56.67 32.40 -8.03
CA PRO A 55 -55.98 33.41 -7.20
C PRO A 55 -54.53 33.05 -6.79
N ALA A 56 -53.96 33.90 -5.92
CA ALA A 56 -52.78 33.67 -5.05
C ALA A 56 -51.40 33.55 -5.72
N THR A 57 -50.68 34.68 -5.79
CA THR A 57 -49.24 34.72 -6.03
C THR A 57 -48.46 34.20 -4.82
N SER A 58 -47.89 32.99 -4.91
CA SER A 58 -46.77 32.61 -4.05
C SER A 58 -45.48 33.17 -4.66
N LEU A 59 -44.78 34.05 -3.92
CA LEU A 59 -43.38 34.36 -4.24
C LEU A 59 -42.53 33.16 -3.85
N SER A 60 -42.31 32.25 -4.80
CA SER A 60 -41.28 31.22 -4.67
C SER A 60 -39.95 31.90 -4.43
N GLN A 61 -39.33 31.64 -3.28
CA GLN A 61 -37.94 32.01 -3.06
C GLN A 61 -37.08 31.24 -4.06
N ASP A 62 -36.05 31.87 -4.63
CA ASP A 62 -35.03 31.14 -5.38
C ASP A 62 -34.45 30.05 -4.48
N PRO A 63 -34.32 28.80 -4.98
CA PRO A 63 -33.68 27.75 -4.21
C PRO A 63 -32.22 28.14 -3.98
N ALA A 64 -31.86 28.37 -2.72
CA ALA A 64 -30.48 28.64 -2.33
C ALA A 64 -29.57 27.54 -2.90
N PRO A 65 -28.39 27.88 -3.47
CA PRO A 65 -27.55 26.90 -4.13
C PRO A 65 -27.16 25.81 -3.14
N THR A 66 -27.52 24.57 -3.47
CA THR A 66 -27.22 23.39 -2.64
C THR A 66 -25.71 23.30 -2.44
N LYS A 67 -25.24 23.65 -1.25
CA LYS A 67 -23.81 23.64 -0.93
C LYS A 67 -23.33 22.21 -0.91
N GLU A 68 -22.58 21.81 -1.92
CA GLU A 68 -21.75 20.59 -1.86
C GLU A 68 -20.84 20.72 -0.63
N SER A 69 -21.04 19.84 0.35
CA SER A 69 -20.41 19.89 1.66
C SER A 69 -18.97 19.38 1.63
N SER A 70 -18.21 19.77 0.60
CA SER A 70 -16.76 19.59 0.62
C SER A 70 -16.13 20.40 1.76
N ALA A 71 -15.23 19.77 2.49
CA ALA A 71 -14.42 20.38 3.53
C ALA A 71 -13.25 21.17 2.93
N SER A 72 -12.59 21.95 3.79
CA SER A 72 -11.42 22.75 3.44
C SER A 72 -10.38 22.80 4.55
N ILE A 73 -9.12 22.95 4.13
CA ILE A 73 -7.96 23.15 4.99
C ILE A 73 -7.29 24.47 4.60
N ALA A 74 -6.87 25.27 5.57
CA ALA A 74 -6.08 26.47 5.34
C ALA A 74 -5.02 26.69 6.43
N GLY A 75 -4.01 27.48 6.08
CA GLY A 75 -2.92 27.87 6.96
C GLY A 75 -1.89 28.73 6.22
N ARG A 76 -0.73 28.90 6.85
CA ARG A 76 0.42 29.65 6.35
C ARG A 76 1.59 28.71 6.04
N VAL A 77 2.33 28.99 4.99
CA VAL A 77 3.69 28.50 4.79
C VAL A 77 4.67 29.65 4.99
N THR A 78 5.68 29.45 5.83
CA THR A 78 6.80 30.36 6.02
C THR A 78 8.14 29.66 5.77
N VAL A 79 9.18 30.46 5.51
CA VAL A 79 10.58 30.04 5.58
C VAL A 79 11.29 30.97 6.56
N ASN A 80 11.84 30.42 7.64
CA ASN A 80 12.40 31.14 8.79
C ASN A 80 11.47 32.27 9.26
N GLY A 81 10.19 31.96 9.49
CA GLY A 81 9.15 32.91 9.91
C GLY A 81 8.72 33.98 8.90
N LYS A 82 9.24 33.96 7.66
CA LYS A 82 8.84 34.89 6.57
C LYS A 82 7.87 34.21 5.61
N PRO A 83 6.83 34.91 5.07
CA PRO A 83 5.95 34.36 4.05
C PRO A 83 6.68 33.67 2.89
N ALA A 84 6.29 32.42 2.59
CA ALA A 84 6.91 31.60 1.54
C ALA A 84 5.90 31.33 0.41
N PRO A 85 5.88 32.14 -0.66
CA PRO A 85 4.94 32.00 -1.78
C PRO A 85 5.29 30.83 -2.71
N GLY A 86 4.28 30.28 -3.37
CA GLY A 86 4.42 29.25 -4.41
C GLY A 86 4.72 27.83 -3.92
N ILE A 87 4.84 27.62 -2.60
CA ILE A 87 5.01 26.28 -2.02
C ILE A 87 3.71 25.51 -2.20
N ALA A 88 3.78 24.30 -2.78
CA ALA A 88 2.62 23.44 -2.94
C ALA A 88 2.32 22.72 -1.62
N VAL A 89 1.14 22.90 -1.06
CA VAL A 89 0.66 22.11 0.08
C VAL A 89 -0.28 21.03 -0.44
N ILE A 90 -0.01 19.78 -0.07
CA ILE A 90 -0.70 18.59 -0.57
C ILE A 90 -1.34 17.86 0.62
N ALA A 91 -2.63 17.57 0.52
CA ALA A 91 -3.35 16.67 1.41
C ALA A 91 -3.59 15.33 0.70
N VAL A 92 -3.14 14.24 1.32
CA VAL A 92 -3.25 12.86 0.83
C VAL A 92 -4.04 12.05 1.87
N PRO A 93 -5.03 11.22 1.47
CA PRO A 93 -5.70 10.30 2.39
C PRO A 93 -4.70 9.47 3.19
N SER A 94 -4.87 9.43 4.51
CA SER A 94 -3.99 8.73 5.46
C SER A 94 -4.76 7.70 6.31
N ASP A 95 -5.92 7.25 5.81
CA ASP A 95 -6.66 6.16 6.41
C ASP A 95 -6.01 4.82 6.08
N SER A 96 -5.89 3.96 7.09
CA SER A 96 -5.26 2.64 7.00
C SER A 96 -6.15 1.59 6.31
N ASP A 97 -6.99 2.01 5.35
CA ASP A 97 -7.79 1.10 4.54
C ASP A 97 -6.88 0.40 3.52
N PRO A 98 -6.85 -0.94 3.44
CA PRO A 98 -6.04 -1.68 2.47
C PRO A 98 -6.29 -1.28 1.01
N SER A 99 -7.47 -0.74 0.68
CA SER A 99 -7.81 -0.29 -0.66
C SER A 99 -7.19 1.07 -1.01
N GLU A 100 -7.18 2.07 -0.11
CA GLU A 100 -6.41 3.30 -0.33
C GLU A 100 -4.91 3.06 -0.22
N MET A 101 -4.44 2.19 0.67
CA MET A 101 -3.03 1.79 0.70
C MET A 101 -2.60 1.12 -0.62
N ALA A 102 -3.44 0.28 -1.21
CA ALA A 102 -3.21 -0.29 -2.55
C ALA A 102 -3.29 0.76 -3.68
N ARG A 103 -4.17 1.77 -3.55
CA ARG A 103 -4.24 2.90 -4.51
C ARG A 103 -3.02 3.81 -4.40
N GLN A 104 -2.49 4.03 -3.21
CA GLN A 104 -1.26 4.77 -2.95
C GLN A 104 -0.07 4.06 -3.61
N MET A 105 0.07 2.74 -3.38
CA MET A 105 1.07 1.90 -4.05
C MET A 105 0.94 1.86 -5.59
N LEU A 106 -0.26 2.12 -6.13
CA LEU A 106 -0.52 2.20 -7.58
C LEU A 106 -0.45 3.62 -8.15
N GLY A 107 -0.16 4.65 -7.33
CA GLY A 107 -0.14 6.06 -7.75
C GLY A 107 -1.52 6.63 -8.10
N ARG A 108 -2.58 6.17 -7.41
CA ARG A 108 -4.01 6.44 -7.74
C ARG A 108 -4.83 7.03 -6.59
N SER A 109 -4.24 7.32 -5.43
CA SER A 109 -4.93 8.06 -4.36
C SER A 109 -5.23 9.50 -4.78
N ALA A 110 -6.34 10.05 -4.31
CA ALA A 110 -6.72 11.42 -4.61
C ALA A 110 -5.80 12.41 -3.87
N MET A 111 -5.10 13.28 -4.60
CA MET A 111 -4.24 14.31 -4.03
C MET A 111 -4.93 15.67 -4.14
N TYR A 112 -5.34 16.24 -3.01
CA TYR A 112 -5.88 17.60 -2.95
C TYR A 112 -4.71 18.55 -2.74
N LYS A 113 -4.63 19.64 -3.49
CA LYS A 113 -3.48 20.55 -3.42
C LYS A 113 -3.85 22.01 -3.60
N SER A 114 -3.05 22.87 -3.01
CA SER A 114 -3.05 24.32 -3.20
C SER A 114 -1.61 24.82 -3.24
N SER A 115 -1.40 26.07 -3.62
CA SER A 115 -0.11 26.76 -3.48
C SER A 115 -0.26 27.96 -2.56
N SER A 116 0.79 28.29 -1.82
CA SER A 116 0.82 29.50 -1.01
C SER A 116 0.86 30.77 -1.86
N ASP A 117 0.16 31.81 -1.41
CA ASP A 117 0.08 33.14 -2.02
C ASP A 117 1.26 34.06 -1.58
N PRO A 118 1.36 35.32 -2.03
CA PRO A 118 2.44 36.25 -1.64
C PRO A 118 2.55 36.48 -0.12
N GLU A 119 1.44 36.38 0.61
CA GLU A 119 1.33 36.47 2.06
C GLU A 119 1.59 35.11 2.75
N GLY A 120 1.92 34.07 1.98
CA GLY A 120 2.20 32.71 2.44
C GLY A 120 0.94 31.92 2.79
N GLN A 121 -0.27 32.45 2.59
CA GLN A 121 -1.51 31.73 2.89
C GLN A 121 -1.81 30.70 1.81
N TYR A 122 -2.33 29.55 2.21
CA TYR A 122 -2.87 28.56 1.29
C TYR A 122 -4.26 28.12 1.75
N ARG A 123 -5.08 27.66 0.79
CA ARG A 123 -6.37 27.01 1.08
C ARG A 123 -6.61 25.88 0.10
N ILE A 124 -6.80 24.67 0.62
CA ILE A 124 -7.26 23.49 -0.11
C ILE A 124 -8.78 23.40 0.11
N THR A 125 -9.55 23.19 -0.96
CA THR A 125 -11.01 23.03 -0.93
C THR A 125 -11.42 21.80 -1.75
N GLY A 126 -12.69 21.39 -1.70
CA GLY A 126 -13.14 20.22 -2.46
C GLY A 126 -12.80 18.89 -1.79
N ILE A 127 -12.41 18.89 -0.51
CA ILE A 127 -11.92 17.70 0.19
C ILE A 127 -13.12 16.94 0.81
N PRO A 128 -13.32 15.64 0.53
CA PRO A 128 -14.31 14.83 1.23
C PRO A 128 -13.95 14.61 2.70
N ALA A 129 -14.94 14.32 3.55
CA ALA A 129 -14.70 13.86 4.92
C ALA A 129 -13.81 12.60 4.95
N GLY A 130 -12.93 12.49 5.94
CA GLY A 130 -11.93 11.42 6.05
C GLY A 130 -10.64 11.87 6.75
N ARG A 131 -9.65 10.98 6.88
CA ARG A 131 -8.36 11.30 7.49
C ARG A 131 -7.30 11.60 6.43
N TYR A 132 -6.53 12.66 6.64
CA TYR A 132 -5.53 13.15 5.68
C TYR A 132 -4.21 13.46 6.36
N SER A 133 -3.10 13.12 5.69
CA SER A 133 -1.79 13.69 5.99
C SER A 133 -1.55 14.89 5.06
N ILE A 134 -1.08 15.99 5.62
CA ILE A 134 -0.87 17.26 4.91
C ILE A 134 0.63 17.58 4.94
N THR A 135 1.26 17.69 3.77
CA THR A 135 2.69 17.99 3.64
C THR A 135 2.91 19.22 2.76
N ALA A 136 3.80 20.12 3.19
CA ALA A 136 4.31 21.21 2.36
C ALA A 136 5.44 20.70 1.44
N PHE A 137 5.16 20.56 0.15
CA PHE A 137 6.12 20.09 -0.85
C PHE A 137 7.07 21.21 -1.26
N ALA A 138 8.22 21.28 -0.57
CA ALA A 138 9.27 22.26 -0.80
C ALA A 138 10.65 21.57 -0.93
N PRO A 139 11.00 20.95 -2.08
CA PRO A 139 12.15 20.03 -2.16
C PRO A 139 13.52 20.60 -1.76
N ALA A 140 13.72 21.92 -1.86
CA ALA A 140 14.96 22.60 -1.45
C ALA A 140 14.93 23.13 0.01
N HIS A 141 13.87 22.85 0.76
CA HIS A 141 13.67 23.27 2.13
C HIS A 141 13.48 22.05 3.04
N ALA A 142 13.98 22.18 4.26
CA ALA A 142 13.63 21.31 5.36
C ALA A 142 12.35 21.79 6.06
N GLN A 143 11.76 20.92 6.86
CA GLN A 143 10.73 21.28 7.85
C GLN A 143 11.33 21.01 9.24
N GLU A 144 11.22 21.99 10.13
CA GLU A 144 11.65 21.85 11.53
C GLU A 144 10.94 20.65 12.17
N ARG A 145 11.68 19.84 12.92
CA ARG A 145 11.19 18.64 13.62
C ARG A 145 11.76 18.58 15.03
N ALA A 146 10.92 18.29 16.01
CA ALA A 146 11.36 18.09 17.40
C ALA A 146 12.05 16.72 17.58
N ASP A 147 11.60 15.67 16.88
CA ASP A 147 12.32 14.40 16.76
C ASP A 147 12.45 14.00 15.27
N PRO A 148 13.65 13.62 14.76
CA PRO A 148 13.82 13.14 13.39
C PRO A 148 13.07 11.84 13.01
N SER A 149 12.35 11.21 13.95
CA SER A 149 11.40 10.12 13.69
C SER A 149 9.93 10.55 13.58
N GLU A 150 9.63 11.86 13.66
CA GLU A 150 8.33 12.42 13.33
C GLU A 150 8.17 12.63 11.81
N ASP A 151 6.95 12.40 11.32
CA ASP A 151 6.56 12.68 9.93
C ASP A 151 6.60 14.20 9.66
N SER A 152 6.89 14.60 8.42
CA SER A 152 6.63 15.97 7.94
C SER A 152 5.13 16.23 7.84
N GLY A 153 4.36 15.19 7.52
CA GLY A 153 2.92 15.25 7.34
C GLY A 153 2.16 15.57 8.62
N LYS A 154 1.40 16.68 8.62
CA LYS A 154 0.44 17.00 9.67
C LYS A 154 -0.86 16.24 9.42
N THR A 155 -1.18 15.28 10.30
CA THR A 155 -2.42 14.50 10.19
C THR A 155 -3.63 15.29 10.70
N VAL A 156 -4.71 15.35 9.92
CA VAL A 156 -6.03 15.85 10.32
C VAL A 156 -7.12 14.82 10.04
N THR A 157 -8.27 15.00 10.69
CA THR A 157 -9.53 14.35 10.32
C THR A 157 -10.51 15.44 9.94
N LEU A 158 -11.16 15.33 8.77
CA LEU A 158 -12.16 16.27 8.29
C LEU A 158 -13.57 15.66 8.38
N SER A 159 -14.50 16.44 8.90
CA SER A 159 -15.95 16.18 8.85
C SER A 159 -16.58 16.77 7.59
N ASP A 160 -17.81 16.36 7.27
CA ASP A 160 -18.54 16.87 6.11
C ASP A 160 -18.79 18.39 6.23
N GLY A 161 -18.33 19.15 5.22
CA GLY A 161 -18.43 20.60 5.15
C GLY A 161 -17.53 21.39 6.10
N GLU A 162 -16.60 20.75 6.82
CA GLU A 162 -15.73 21.36 7.82
C GLU A 162 -14.69 22.32 7.22
N ALA A 163 -14.28 23.34 7.98
CA ALA A 163 -13.18 24.24 7.62
C ALA A 163 -12.16 24.27 8.76
N ILE A 164 -11.00 23.65 8.53
CA ILE A 164 -9.87 23.66 9.47
C ILE A 164 -8.88 24.75 9.05
N GLU A 165 -8.63 25.69 9.95
CA GLU A 165 -7.69 26.81 9.79
C GLU A 165 -6.44 26.59 10.66
N GLY A 166 -5.33 27.26 10.35
CA GLY A 166 -4.12 27.25 11.17
C GLY A 166 -3.25 25.99 11.04
N ILE A 167 -3.40 25.23 9.95
CA ILE A 167 -2.44 24.17 9.61
C ILE A 167 -1.20 24.81 8.98
N ASP A 168 -0.39 25.44 9.83
CA ASP A 168 0.76 26.22 9.42
C ASP A 168 2.03 25.35 9.30
N PHE A 169 2.91 25.68 8.36
CA PHE A 169 4.23 25.06 8.17
C PHE A 169 5.30 26.15 8.20
N ASP A 170 6.21 26.12 9.17
CA ASP A 170 7.48 26.84 9.04
C ASP A 170 8.54 25.89 8.48
N LEU A 171 9.38 26.42 7.60
CA LEU A 171 10.37 25.68 6.82
C LEU A 171 11.73 26.35 6.97
N GLU A 172 12.78 25.56 6.76
CA GLU A 172 14.17 26.02 6.81
C GLU A 172 14.84 25.83 5.45
N PRO A 173 15.81 26.67 5.05
CA PRO A 173 16.73 26.37 3.95
C PRO A 173 17.33 24.97 4.09
N GLY A 174 17.02 24.07 3.16
CA GLY A 174 17.46 22.69 3.22
C GLY A 174 18.95 22.58 2.92
N ALA A 175 19.69 21.94 3.82
CA ALA A 175 21.11 21.67 3.64
C ALA A 175 21.35 20.67 2.48
N VAL A 176 22.58 20.69 1.97
CA VAL A 176 23.01 19.90 0.80
C VAL A 176 24.26 19.11 1.15
N ILE A 177 24.30 17.82 0.79
CA ILE A 177 25.50 16.98 0.86
C ILE A 177 25.89 16.55 -0.56
N THR A 178 27.13 16.84 -0.97
CA THR A 178 27.69 16.43 -2.26
C THR A 178 28.99 15.64 -2.11
N GLY A 179 29.16 14.64 -2.97
CA GLY A 179 30.37 13.82 -3.03
C GLY A 179 30.34 12.86 -4.21
N THR A 180 31.38 12.04 -4.30
CA THR A 180 31.53 10.97 -5.29
C THR A 180 31.59 9.60 -4.64
N ILE A 181 31.19 8.57 -5.37
CA ILE A 181 31.39 7.17 -4.96
C ILE A 181 32.27 6.48 -5.98
N THR A 182 33.39 5.92 -5.51
CA THR A 182 34.39 5.27 -6.35
C THR A 182 34.71 3.86 -5.86
N ASP A 183 35.15 3.00 -6.78
CA ASP A 183 35.74 1.70 -6.42
C ASP A 183 37.18 1.83 -5.91
N GLN A 184 37.79 0.69 -5.55
CA GLN A 184 39.18 0.66 -5.06
C GLN A 184 40.20 1.25 -6.02
N SER A 185 39.96 1.16 -7.33
CA SER A 185 40.82 1.71 -8.39
C SER A 185 40.53 3.19 -8.69
N GLY A 186 39.56 3.81 -8.01
CA GLY A 186 39.15 5.20 -8.24
C GLY A 186 38.19 5.37 -9.43
N ARG A 187 37.65 4.29 -9.99
CA ARG A 187 36.62 4.39 -11.03
C ARG A 187 35.28 4.78 -10.39
N PRO A 188 34.55 5.75 -10.94
CA PRO A 188 33.22 6.10 -10.42
C PRO A 188 32.24 4.94 -10.50
N LEU A 189 31.38 4.80 -9.48
CA LEU A 189 30.30 3.83 -9.46
C LEU A 189 28.99 4.50 -9.84
N ILE A 190 28.43 4.10 -10.99
CA ILE A 190 27.19 4.63 -11.56
C ILE A 190 25.98 3.95 -10.92
N ARG A 191 24.97 4.75 -10.55
CA ARG A 191 23.70 4.33 -9.94
C ARG A 191 23.88 3.43 -8.70
N GLU A 192 24.89 3.70 -7.89
CA GLU A 192 25.03 3.11 -6.56
C GLU A 192 24.14 3.90 -5.58
N PHE A 193 23.46 3.19 -4.67
CA PHE A 193 22.52 3.80 -3.72
C PHE A 193 23.23 4.34 -2.48
N ILE A 194 22.81 5.53 -2.02
CA ILE A 194 23.27 6.17 -0.79
C ILE A 194 22.23 5.98 0.32
N SER A 195 22.63 5.30 1.40
CA SER A 195 21.86 5.22 2.65
C SER A 195 22.34 6.30 3.63
N LEU A 196 21.39 7.09 4.10
CA LEU A 196 21.56 8.15 5.08
C LEU A 196 20.89 7.75 6.41
N ILE A 197 21.61 7.86 7.52
CA ILE A 197 21.15 7.55 8.88
C ILE A 197 21.27 8.83 9.71
N VAL A 198 20.19 9.24 10.38
CA VAL A 198 20.19 10.36 11.32
C VAL A 198 20.61 9.87 12.70
N ILE A 199 21.39 10.68 13.42
CA ILE A 199 21.70 10.51 14.84
C ILE A 199 20.94 11.60 15.61
N GLY A 200 19.77 11.24 16.13
CA GLY A 200 18.96 12.14 16.97
C GLY A 200 19.70 12.57 18.24
N GLU A 201 19.14 13.54 18.98
CA GLU A 201 19.81 14.13 20.16
C GLU A 201 20.26 13.07 21.18
N SER A 202 19.35 12.13 21.48
CA SER A 202 19.55 10.97 22.37
C SER A 202 20.62 9.96 21.91
N GLY A 203 21.26 10.18 20.76
CA GLY A 203 22.19 9.24 20.14
C GLY A 203 21.50 8.06 19.43
N LYS A 204 20.16 7.97 19.50
CA LYS A 204 19.34 7.01 18.75
C LYS A 204 19.61 7.22 17.26
N LYS A 205 20.03 6.14 16.58
CA LYS A 205 20.17 6.10 15.13
C LYS A 205 18.83 5.77 14.49
N LEU A 206 18.50 6.48 13.43
CA LEU A 206 17.25 6.37 12.69
C LEU A 206 17.56 6.31 11.19
N PRO A 207 16.79 5.56 10.38
CA PRO A 207 16.82 5.76 8.93
C PRO A 207 16.45 7.20 8.61
N TRP A 208 16.99 7.72 7.51
CA TRP A 208 16.35 8.83 6.83
C TRP A 208 15.08 8.33 6.12
N SER A 209 13.96 8.38 6.85
CA SER A 209 12.63 8.14 6.31
C SER A 209 12.07 9.43 5.72
N MET A 210 12.52 9.78 4.51
CA MET A 210 12.05 10.98 3.82
C MET A 210 10.81 10.69 2.98
N ASP A 211 9.81 11.56 3.08
CA ASP A 211 8.59 11.62 2.26
C ASP A 211 8.86 12.15 0.81
N SER A 212 10.12 12.03 0.37
CA SER A 212 10.61 12.63 -0.88
C SER A 212 10.23 11.81 -2.09
N GLN A 213 9.41 12.41 -2.95
CA GLN A 213 9.02 11.85 -4.25
C GLN A 213 10.16 11.81 -5.29
N ASP A 214 11.36 12.29 -4.95
CA ASP A 214 12.57 12.18 -5.79
C ASP A 214 13.59 11.22 -5.16
N GLU A 215 13.45 9.93 -5.46
CA GLU A 215 14.43 8.91 -5.08
C GLU A 215 15.79 9.10 -5.79
N SER A 216 15.86 9.87 -6.89
CA SER A 216 17.06 9.95 -7.73
C SER A 216 18.24 10.63 -7.04
N MET A 217 17.98 11.53 -6.08
CA MET A 217 19.03 12.18 -5.28
C MET A 217 19.86 11.19 -4.44
N PHE A 218 19.32 10.01 -4.14
CA PHE A 218 19.99 8.91 -3.42
C PHE A 218 20.70 7.93 -4.34
N TYR A 219 20.89 8.25 -5.62
CA TYR A 219 21.70 7.49 -6.55
C TYR A 219 22.80 8.37 -7.15
N THR A 220 23.95 7.75 -7.44
CA THR A 220 25.00 8.41 -8.21
C THR A 220 24.68 8.51 -9.71
N ASP A 221 25.10 9.61 -10.33
CA ASP A 221 25.04 9.83 -11.77
C ASP A 221 26.05 8.98 -12.57
N ASP A 222 26.15 9.22 -13.87
CA ASP A 222 27.09 8.56 -14.79
C ASP A 222 28.57 8.89 -14.53
N ARG A 223 28.83 9.92 -13.71
CA ARG A 223 30.16 10.35 -13.24
C ARG A 223 30.43 9.90 -11.80
N GLY A 224 29.52 9.12 -11.19
CA GLY A 224 29.59 8.67 -9.80
C GLY A 224 29.36 9.78 -8.76
N VAL A 225 28.85 10.95 -9.15
CA VAL A 225 28.55 12.08 -8.28
C VAL A 225 27.13 11.91 -7.70
N TYR A 226 26.93 12.29 -6.45
CA TYR A 226 25.60 12.39 -5.83
C TYR A 226 25.40 13.77 -5.17
N ARG A 227 24.12 14.16 -5.01
CA ARG A 227 23.70 15.41 -4.36
C ARG A 227 22.39 15.19 -3.63
N ILE A 228 22.45 14.96 -2.32
CA ILE A 228 21.27 14.92 -1.45
C ILE A 228 21.01 16.36 -0.98
N TYR A 229 19.76 16.80 -0.99
CA TYR A 229 19.35 18.16 -0.65
C TYR A 229 18.01 18.16 0.09
N GLY A 230 17.62 19.30 0.68
CA GLY A 230 16.40 19.38 1.50
C GLY A 230 16.58 18.82 2.92
N LEU A 231 17.81 18.64 3.37
CA LEU A 231 18.11 18.06 4.68
C LEU A 231 17.94 19.11 5.81
N PRO A 232 17.22 18.81 6.91
CA PRO A 232 17.25 19.63 8.12
C PRO A 232 18.65 19.71 8.73
N GLU A 233 18.89 20.67 9.63
CA GLU A 233 20.09 20.60 10.46
C GLU A 233 20.09 19.36 11.35
N GLY A 234 21.27 18.88 11.74
CA GLY A 234 21.41 17.68 12.55
C GLY A 234 22.67 16.89 12.26
N ARG A 235 22.70 15.64 12.70
CA ARG A 235 23.87 14.76 12.62
C ARG A 235 23.57 13.54 11.78
N TYR A 236 24.42 13.28 10.79
CA TYR A 236 24.17 12.25 9.79
C TYR A 236 25.36 11.29 9.64
N LEU A 237 25.07 10.03 9.38
CA LEU A 237 25.99 9.05 8.81
C LEU A 237 25.56 8.75 7.38
N ILE A 238 26.53 8.73 6.47
CA ILE A 238 26.31 8.48 5.05
C ILE A 238 27.10 7.24 4.61
N SER A 239 26.45 6.36 3.86
CA SER A 239 27.01 5.08 3.43
C SER A 239 26.48 4.63 2.08
N ALA A 240 27.24 3.77 1.40
CA ALA A 240 26.86 3.18 0.13
C ALA A 240 27.03 1.65 0.13
N GLY A 241 26.29 0.98 -0.76
CA GLY A 241 26.29 -0.47 -0.90
C GLY A 241 25.68 -1.23 0.29
N GLY A 242 25.92 -2.54 0.35
CA GLY A 242 25.51 -3.39 1.48
C GLY A 242 24.08 -3.92 1.45
N GLY A 243 23.33 -3.66 0.37
CA GLY A 243 21.94 -4.09 0.18
C GLY A 243 20.94 -3.18 0.90
N SER A 244 20.31 -2.27 0.17
CA SER A 244 19.12 -1.52 0.61
C SER A 244 17.86 -2.22 0.08
N ALA A 245 16.81 -2.31 0.90
CA ALA A 245 15.52 -2.88 0.47
C ALA A 245 14.87 -2.01 -0.63
N ARG A 246 14.96 -0.68 -0.53
CA ARG A 246 14.52 0.27 -1.58
C ARG A 246 15.26 0.08 -2.91
N ALA A 247 16.51 -0.39 -2.89
CA ALA A 247 17.24 -0.75 -4.11
C ALA A 247 16.88 -2.14 -4.68
N SER A 248 16.10 -2.95 -3.94
CA SER A 248 15.79 -4.35 -4.25
C SER A 248 14.44 -4.52 -4.97
N GLY A 249 14.25 -3.81 -6.08
CA GLY A 249 13.22 -4.18 -7.05
C GLY A 249 13.38 -5.65 -7.48
N MET A 250 12.27 -6.36 -7.70
CA MET A 250 12.19 -7.84 -7.79
C MET A 250 13.06 -8.51 -8.88
N PHE A 251 13.72 -7.73 -9.74
CA PHE A 251 14.61 -8.18 -10.81
C PHE A 251 16.01 -7.51 -10.80
N SER A 252 16.40 -6.80 -9.73
CA SER A 252 17.70 -6.10 -9.68
C SER A 252 18.87 -7.07 -9.56
N ALA A 253 19.78 -7.09 -10.55
CA ALA A 253 21.04 -7.84 -10.47
C ALA A 253 21.93 -7.29 -9.35
N ARG A 254 22.04 -8.04 -8.25
CA ARG A 254 22.67 -7.58 -7.01
C ARG A 254 24.19 -7.42 -7.15
N ARG A 255 24.68 -6.18 -7.14
CA ARG A 255 26.08 -5.90 -6.75
C ARG A 255 26.20 -6.19 -5.24
N ASN A 256 26.87 -7.28 -4.86
CA ASN A 256 27.17 -7.59 -3.45
C ASN A 256 28.33 -6.71 -2.93
N THR A 257 28.11 -5.38 -2.93
CA THR A 257 29.05 -4.39 -2.40
C THR A 257 29.00 -4.41 -0.87
N GLN A 258 30.15 -4.37 -0.21
CA GLN A 258 30.20 -4.23 1.26
C GLN A 258 29.75 -2.81 1.64
N ARG A 259 28.87 -2.67 2.65
CA ARG A 259 28.43 -1.35 3.13
C ARG A 259 29.67 -0.55 3.55
N THR A 260 29.86 0.60 2.92
CA THR A 260 31.00 1.49 3.19
C THR A 260 30.48 2.87 3.56
N TYR A 261 30.87 3.37 4.73
CA TYR A 261 30.54 4.68 5.26
C TYR A 261 31.63 5.69 4.89
N HIS A 262 31.27 6.98 4.75
CA HIS A 262 32.25 8.04 4.47
C HIS A 262 33.37 8.08 5.54
N PRO A 263 34.66 8.18 5.15
CA PRO A 263 35.18 8.18 3.76
C PRO A 263 35.41 6.79 3.15
N SER A 264 35.66 5.76 3.96
CA SER A 264 35.97 4.39 3.50
C SER A 264 35.80 3.30 4.58
N ALA A 265 35.03 3.56 5.63
CA ALA A 265 34.90 2.66 6.78
C ALA A 265 33.87 1.54 6.53
N THR A 266 34.19 0.29 6.85
CA THR A 266 33.24 -0.85 6.80
C THR A 266 32.54 -1.13 8.13
N GLU A 267 33.00 -0.50 9.21
CA GLU A 267 32.43 -0.58 10.55
C GLU A 267 31.76 0.75 10.89
N GLU A 268 30.49 0.72 11.29
CA GLU A 268 29.72 1.93 11.60
C GLU A 268 30.29 2.73 12.80
N SER A 269 30.96 2.04 13.73
CA SER A 269 31.71 2.66 14.85
C SER A 269 32.93 3.47 14.41
N LYS A 270 33.37 3.32 13.15
CA LYS A 270 34.47 4.05 12.52
C LYS A 270 33.99 5.01 11.42
N ALA A 271 32.67 5.11 11.21
CA ALA A 271 32.08 6.04 10.26
C ALA A 271 32.21 7.48 10.76
N ARG A 272 32.49 8.43 9.86
CA ARG A 272 32.52 9.85 10.20
C ARG A 272 31.11 10.40 10.31
N VAL A 273 30.76 10.93 11.48
CA VAL A 273 29.56 11.76 11.68
C VAL A 273 29.74 13.09 10.93
N LEU A 274 28.67 13.51 10.26
CA LEU A 274 28.56 14.79 9.59
C LEU A 274 27.60 15.68 10.39
N ASP A 275 28.12 16.75 10.98
CA ASP A 275 27.33 17.82 11.56
C ASP A 275 26.88 18.76 10.43
N VAL A 276 25.59 18.72 10.11
CA VAL A 276 24.94 19.46 9.02
C VAL A 276 24.19 20.65 9.61
N LYS A 277 24.21 21.81 8.94
CA LYS A 277 23.59 23.06 9.39
C LYS A 277 22.66 23.64 8.34
N GLU A 278 21.67 24.42 8.82
CA GLU A 278 20.67 25.15 8.03
C GLU A 278 21.30 25.77 6.77
N GLY A 279 20.75 25.45 5.59
CA GLY A 279 21.18 25.97 4.29
C GLY A 279 22.63 25.67 3.87
N ALA A 280 23.39 24.88 4.63
CA ALA A 280 24.81 24.64 4.35
C ALA A 280 25.03 23.61 3.24
N GLU A 281 26.07 23.81 2.41
CA GLU A 281 26.54 22.82 1.45
C GLU A 281 27.82 22.13 1.96
N LEU A 282 27.72 20.84 2.27
CA LEU A 282 28.83 19.98 2.64
C LEU A 282 29.32 19.22 1.40
N SER A 283 30.38 19.72 0.77
CA SER A 283 31.01 19.11 -0.40
C SER A 283 32.24 18.24 -0.05
N GLY A 284 32.60 17.31 -0.93
CA GLY A 284 33.75 16.42 -0.74
C GLY A 284 33.47 15.27 0.22
N ILE A 285 32.21 14.89 0.37
CA ILE A 285 31.77 13.76 1.21
C ILE A 285 31.91 12.46 0.39
N ASP A 286 33.13 12.20 -0.08
CA ASP A 286 33.43 11.10 -0.98
C ASP A 286 33.42 9.75 -0.24
N ILE A 287 32.93 8.69 -0.91
CA ILE A 287 32.99 7.32 -0.41
C ILE A 287 33.85 6.50 -1.37
N LYS A 288 35.04 6.10 -0.90
CA LYS A 288 35.85 5.09 -1.59
C LYS A 288 35.44 3.72 -1.08
N MET A 289 34.72 2.97 -1.90
CA MET A 289 34.15 1.68 -1.53
C MET A 289 35.22 0.69 -1.08
N ALA A 290 34.90 -0.01 0.01
CA ALA A 290 35.61 -1.20 0.44
C ALA A 290 35.61 -2.26 -0.68
N PRO A 291 36.54 -3.24 -0.65
CA PRO A 291 36.39 -4.42 -1.51
C PRO A 291 35.03 -5.08 -1.25
N ALA A 292 34.46 -5.74 -2.25
CA ALA A 292 33.46 -6.76 -1.98
C ALA A 292 34.15 -7.86 -1.15
N GLY A 293 33.93 -7.86 0.16
CA GLY A 293 34.47 -8.87 1.07
C GLY A 293 34.08 -10.27 0.59
N LYS A 294 34.94 -11.26 0.83
CA LYS A 294 34.58 -12.68 0.65
C LYS A 294 33.41 -12.99 1.58
N GLY A 295 32.20 -12.96 1.04
CA GLY A 295 30.99 -13.22 1.83
C GLY A 295 31.01 -14.64 2.39
N HIS A 296 30.57 -14.75 3.63
CA HIS A 296 30.74 -15.93 4.46
C HIS A 296 29.60 -16.93 4.28
N SER A 297 29.91 -18.20 4.54
CA SER A 297 28.88 -19.23 4.67
C SER A 297 28.25 -19.18 6.06
N VAL A 298 26.94 -19.41 6.13
CA VAL A 298 26.25 -19.74 7.39
C VAL A 298 25.65 -21.13 7.25
N PHE A 299 26.04 -22.05 8.11
CA PHE A 299 25.54 -23.42 8.14
C PHE A 299 24.62 -23.59 9.35
N GLY A 300 23.46 -24.18 9.13
CA GLY A 300 22.49 -24.38 10.18
C GLY A 300 21.63 -25.61 10.01
N ARG A 301 20.74 -25.85 10.97
CA ARG A 301 19.80 -26.97 10.97
C ARG A 301 18.46 -26.57 11.58
N ILE A 302 17.39 -27.12 11.02
CA ILE A 302 16.02 -26.97 11.48
C ILE A 302 15.64 -28.22 12.28
N VAL A 303 15.11 -28.02 13.48
CA VAL A 303 14.65 -29.10 14.37
C VAL A 303 13.28 -28.82 14.95
N GLU A 304 12.49 -29.88 15.10
CA GLU A 304 11.25 -29.86 15.88
C GLU A 304 11.59 -29.65 17.37
N SER A 305 10.87 -28.75 18.03
CA SER A 305 11.30 -28.16 19.31
C SER A 305 11.31 -29.13 20.49
N GLN A 306 10.48 -30.18 20.47
CA GLN A 306 10.36 -31.17 21.54
C GLN A 306 11.14 -32.44 21.23
N SER A 307 10.92 -33.02 20.05
CA SER A 307 11.51 -34.30 19.65
C SER A 307 12.95 -34.17 19.15
N ARG A 308 13.41 -32.94 18.85
CA ARG A 308 14.71 -32.63 18.23
C ARG A 308 14.90 -33.27 16.84
N SER A 309 13.82 -33.76 16.24
CA SER A 309 13.83 -34.41 14.92
C SER A 309 14.21 -33.41 13.83
N PRO A 310 14.97 -33.82 12.80
CA PRO A 310 15.26 -32.96 11.65
C PRO A 310 13.99 -32.62 10.88
N VAL A 311 13.89 -31.40 10.35
CA VAL A 311 12.75 -30.94 9.54
C VAL A 311 13.19 -30.65 8.10
N PRO A 312 12.96 -31.58 7.16
CA PRO A 312 13.36 -31.44 5.76
C PRO A 312 12.36 -30.60 4.96
N ASN A 313 12.80 -30.10 3.79
CA ASN A 313 11.98 -29.37 2.81
C ASN A 313 11.35 -28.05 3.33
N ALA A 314 11.75 -27.56 4.50
CA ALA A 314 11.37 -26.24 4.97
C ALA A 314 12.26 -25.18 4.30
N VAL A 315 11.67 -24.06 3.90
CA VAL A 315 12.42 -22.97 3.23
C VAL A 315 12.84 -21.96 4.28
N VAL A 316 14.14 -21.91 4.56
CA VAL A 316 14.74 -20.88 5.41
C VAL A 316 14.88 -19.61 4.59
N PHE A 317 14.36 -18.50 5.09
CA PHE A 317 14.71 -17.17 4.59
C PHE A 317 15.76 -16.54 5.51
N CYS A 318 16.67 -15.77 4.93
CA CYS A 318 17.52 -14.84 5.68
C CYS A 318 17.10 -13.40 5.37
N SER A 319 17.37 -12.49 6.30
CA SER A 319 17.17 -11.05 6.21
C SER A 319 18.30 -10.34 6.96
N ARG A 320 18.87 -9.28 6.41
CA ARG A 320 19.89 -8.49 7.13
C ARG A 320 19.15 -7.51 8.05
N ILE A 321 19.55 -7.44 9.31
CA ILE A 321 18.99 -6.47 10.25
C ILE A 321 19.73 -5.15 10.03
N THR A 322 19.02 -4.17 9.49
CA THR A 322 19.49 -2.80 9.30
C THR A 322 18.87 -1.86 10.34
N VAL A 323 19.55 -0.74 10.60
CA VAL A 323 18.91 0.42 11.27
C VAL A 323 17.83 1.01 10.36
N ASP A 324 18.03 0.90 9.04
CA ASP A 324 16.99 1.11 8.04
C ASP A 324 15.81 0.17 8.34
N ALA A 325 14.68 0.75 8.74
CA ALA A 325 13.56 0.06 9.41
C ALA A 325 12.69 -0.81 8.49
N ASP A 326 13.09 -1.00 7.24
CA ASP A 326 12.63 -2.12 6.43
C ASP A 326 13.08 -3.43 7.10
N ILE A 327 12.14 -4.20 7.64
CA ILE A 327 12.32 -5.65 7.84
C ILE A 327 12.36 -6.26 6.44
N GLY A 328 13.52 -6.13 5.78
CA GLY A 328 13.62 -6.11 4.34
C GLY A 328 13.18 -7.42 3.68
N THR A 329 12.06 -7.34 2.96
CA THR A 329 11.57 -8.38 2.04
C THR A 329 12.57 -8.69 0.91
N GLY A 330 13.59 -7.85 0.71
CA GLY A 330 14.79 -8.12 -0.09
C GLY A 330 15.69 -9.24 0.47
N GLN A 331 15.16 -10.46 0.57
CA GLN A 331 15.81 -11.67 1.09
C GLN A 331 17.28 -11.83 0.62
N PRO A 332 18.30 -11.78 1.52
CA PRO A 332 19.63 -12.36 1.30
C PRO A 332 19.60 -13.90 1.21
N GLY A 333 18.88 -14.41 0.22
CA GLY A 333 18.77 -15.81 -0.13
C GLY A 333 17.65 -16.56 0.60
N THR A 334 17.21 -17.63 -0.05
CA THR A 334 16.44 -18.72 0.56
C THR A 334 17.26 -20.00 0.48
N SER A 335 17.15 -20.86 1.48
CA SER A 335 17.81 -22.16 1.54
C SER A 335 16.81 -23.23 1.97
N THR A 336 16.66 -24.32 1.22
CA THR A 336 15.75 -25.41 1.57
C THR A 336 16.48 -26.47 2.37
N SER A 337 15.90 -26.94 3.48
CA SER A 337 16.54 -27.94 4.32
C SER A 337 16.61 -29.34 3.69
N ASN A 338 17.75 -30.01 3.85
CA ASN A 338 17.96 -31.39 3.40
C ASN A 338 17.25 -32.43 4.30
N ALA A 339 17.42 -33.73 4.02
CA ALA A 339 16.83 -34.83 4.80
C ALA A 339 17.25 -34.85 6.29
N GLN A 340 18.39 -34.23 6.63
CA GLN A 340 18.93 -34.06 7.96
C GLN A 340 18.50 -32.72 8.61
N GLY A 341 17.62 -31.96 7.95
CA GLY A 341 17.15 -30.64 8.37
C GLY A 341 18.17 -29.52 8.15
N GLU A 342 19.30 -29.80 7.52
CA GLU A 342 20.44 -28.88 7.39
C GLU A 342 20.24 -27.91 6.23
N PHE A 343 20.65 -26.66 6.42
CA PHE A 343 20.57 -25.58 5.45
C PHE A 343 21.89 -24.80 5.39
N ARG A 344 22.08 -24.05 4.30
CA ARG A 344 23.26 -23.20 4.11
C ARG A 344 22.93 -21.92 3.36
N PHE A 345 23.42 -20.79 3.87
CA PHE A 345 23.56 -19.54 3.14
C PHE A 345 25.02 -19.33 2.72
N GLU A 346 25.24 -18.66 1.60
CA GLU A 346 26.57 -18.29 1.09
C GLU A 346 26.62 -16.78 0.81
N GLY A 347 27.83 -16.21 0.80
CA GLY A 347 28.03 -14.84 0.33
C GLY A 347 27.55 -13.74 1.29
N LEU A 348 27.22 -14.07 2.55
CA LEU A 348 26.74 -13.09 3.52
C LEU A 348 27.88 -12.18 4.01
N GLN A 349 27.70 -10.87 3.89
CA GLN A 349 28.66 -9.89 4.38
C GLN A 349 28.58 -9.76 5.92
N PRO A 350 29.64 -9.32 6.61
CA PRO A 350 29.61 -9.11 8.06
C PRO A 350 28.46 -8.20 8.53
N GLY A 351 27.84 -8.54 9.66
CA GLY A 351 26.71 -7.80 10.26
C GLY A 351 25.65 -8.71 10.88
N SER A 352 24.59 -8.09 11.42
CA SER A 352 23.46 -8.78 12.05
C SER A 352 22.43 -9.25 11.02
N TYR A 353 21.87 -10.44 11.24
CA TYR A 353 20.85 -11.05 10.40
C TYR A 353 19.73 -11.67 11.25
N MET A 354 18.52 -11.70 10.69
CA MET A 354 17.40 -12.50 11.16
C MET A 354 17.14 -13.61 10.13
N ALA A 355 16.94 -14.84 10.59
CA ALA A 355 16.44 -15.92 9.76
C ALA A 355 15.20 -16.57 10.40
N GLY A 356 14.33 -17.09 9.55
CA GLY A 356 13.15 -17.85 9.94
C GLY A 356 12.81 -18.88 8.86
N VAL A 357 11.72 -19.62 9.03
CA VAL A 357 11.28 -20.62 8.06
C VAL A 357 9.84 -20.42 7.64
N PHE A 358 9.58 -20.70 6.36
CA PHE A 358 8.25 -20.87 5.81
C PHE A 358 8.15 -22.21 5.08
N PHE A 359 6.92 -22.63 4.79
CA PHE A 359 6.63 -23.87 4.08
C PHE A 359 5.87 -23.54 2.80
N THR A 360 6.28 -24.12 1.67
CA THR A 360 5.68 -23.88 0.35
C THR A 360 4.42 -24.72 0.08
N GLY A 361 4.03 -25.56 1.04
CA GLY A 361 2.80 -26.35 1.05
C GLY A 361 2.30 -26.52 2.49
N GLN A 362 1.34 -27.43 2.73
CA GLN A 362 0.86 -27.72 4.08
C GLN A 362 1.99 -28.23 4.99
N SER A 363 1.98 -27.79 6.24
CA SER A 363 2.94 -28.16 7.27
C SER A 363 2.26 -28.12 8.62
N GLU A 364 2.55 -29.10 9.48
CA GLU A 364 2.04 -29.10 10.87
C GLU A 364 2.83 -28.15 11.79
N TYR A 365 3.74 -27.34 11.24
CA TYR A 365 4.71 -26.57 12.02
C TYR A 365 4.75 -25.07 11.65
N TYR A 366 4.98 -24.23 12.66
CA TYR A 366 5.46 -22.84 12.48
C TYR A 366 6.90 -22.70 12.99
N GLY A 367 7.66 -21.78 12.39
CA GLY A 367 9.02 -21.46 12.82
C GLY A 367 9.11 -20.34 13.86
N GLU A 368 10.20 -20.33 14.61
CA GLU A 368 10.66 -19.13 15.31
C GLU A 368 11.65 -18.35 14.43
N ASN A 369 11.54 -17.02 14.43
CA ASN A 369 12.60 -16.15 13.93
C ASN A 369 13.76 -16.13 14.93
N ILE A 370 14.98 -16.28 14.44
CA ILE A 370 16.23 -16.19 15.20
C ILE A 370 17.07 -15.03 14.69
N THR A 371 17.97 -14.51 15.52
CA THR A 371 18.95 -13.49 15.13
C THR A 371 20.37 -13.99 15.35
N PHE A 372 21.29 -13.69 14.43
CA PHE A 372 22.71 -14.04 14.53
C PHE A 372 23.61 -12.96 13.93
N GLU A 373 24.90 -13.00 14.26
CA GLU A 373 25.92 -12.06 13.79
C GLU A 373 26.93 -12.79 12.89
N VAL A 374 27.02 -12.40 11.62
CA VAL A 374 28.08 -12.84 10.72
C VAL A 374 29.30 -11.94 10.93
N LYS A 375 30.47 -12.54 11.18
CA LYS A 375 31.75 -11.85 11.33
C LYS A 375 32.60 -12.07 10.08
N TYR A 376 33.91 -11.84 10.18
CA TYR A 376 34.87 -12.06 9.09
C TYR A 376 35.24 -13.56 8.89
N ALA A 377 34.29 -14.47 9.17
CA ALA A 377 34.47 -15.91 9.10
C ALA A 377 33.12 -16.63 8.92
N ASP A 378 33.16 -17.85 8.39
CA ASP A 378 32.00 -18.72 8.23
C ASP A 378 31.43 -19.16 9.59
N LEU A 379 30.10 -19.19 9.71
CA LEU A 379 29.38 -19.43 10.96
C LEU A 379 28.68 -20.81 10.92
N PRO A 380 29.19 -21.83 11.63
CA PRO A 380 28.51 -23.11 11.79
C PRO A 380 27.52 -23.12 12.96
N GLY A 381 26.57 -24.05 12.94
CA GLY A 381 25.76 -24.41 14.10
C GLY A 381 24.53 -23.54 14.39
N VAL A 382 24.04 -22.78 13.40
CA VAL A 382 22.81 -21.98 13.55
C VAL A 382 21.58 -22.89 13.64
N GLU A 383 20.88 -22.92 14.77
CA GLU A 383 19.69 -23.76 14.96
C GLU A 383 18.40 -22.95 14.86
N ILE A 384 17.50 -23.35 13.95
CA ILE A 384 16.12 -22.86 13.90
C ILE A 384 15.20 -23.92 14.51
N LYS A 385 14.34 -23.49 15.43
CA LYS A 385 13.31 -24.36 16.03
C LYS A 385 11.98 -24.14 15.33
N VAL A 386 11.27 -25.24 15.10
CA VAL A 386 9.86 -25.22 14.70
C VAL A 386 9.01 -25.90 15.76
N HIS A 387 7.80 -25.40 15.95
CA HIS A 387 6.84 -25.91 16.91
C HIS A 387 5.63 -26.45 16.16
N ARG A 388 4.96 -27.47 16.70
CA ARG A 388 3.66 -27.89 16.17
C ARG A 388 2.63 -26.78 16.33
N GLY A 389 2.01 -26.40 15.23
CA GLY A 389 0.97 -25.38 15.19
C GLY A 389 -0.40 -25.92 15.55
N GLY A 390 -1.33 -25.00 15.79
CA GLY A 390 -2.76 -25.29 15.74
C GLY A 390 -3.25 -25.45 14.30
N SER A 391 -4.54 -25.74 14.15
CA SER A 391 -5.22 -25.82 12.86
C SER A 391 -6.58 -25.14 12.86
N VAL A 392 -7.04 -24.74 11.68
CA VAL A 392 -8.39 -24.25 11.41
C VAL A 392 -9.04 -25.15 10.36
N GLU A 393 -10.18 -25.72 10.72
CA GLU A 393 -11.03 -26.57 9.89
C GLU A 393 -12.39 -25.90 9.68
N GLY A 394 -12.87 -25.93 8.43
CA GLY A 394 -14.11 -25.24 8.09
C GLY A 394 -14.65 -25.56 6.70
N ARG A 395 -15.65 -24.79 6.29
CA ARG A 395 -16.29 -24.91 4.98
C ARG A 395 -16.45 -23.56 4.29
N ILE A 396 -16.24 -23.55 2.98
CA ILE A 396 -16.63 -22.46 2.08
C ILE A 396 -18.10 -22.65 1.71
N THR A 397 -18.89 -21.57 1.76
CA THR A 397 -20.22 -21.51 1.16
C THR A 397 -20.33 -20.27 0.29
N VAL A 398 -20.92 -20.39 -0.90
CA VAL A 398 -21.19 -19.26 -1.79
C VAL A 398 -22.64 -18.83 -1.64
N GLU A 399 -22.87 -17.55 -1.41
CA GLU A 399 -24.19 -16.90 -1.37
C GLU A 399 -24.33 -15.95 -2.58
N ASP A 400 -25.58 -15.62 -2.94
CA ASP A 400 -25.97 -14.63 -3.95
C ASP A 400 -25.39 -14.76 -5.38
N THR A 401 -24.90 -15.94 -5.78
CA THR A 401 -24.67 -16.26 -7.21
C THR A 401 -25.10 -17.68 -7.60
N THR A 402 -25.46 -17.81 -8.89
CA THR A 402 -25.73 -19.08 -9.58
C THR A 402 -24.82 -19.26 -10.81
N ASP A 403 -23.78 -18.45 -10.90
CA ASP A 403 -22.77 -18.48 -11.97
C ASP A 403 -21.88 -19.72 -11.82
N SER A 404 -21.98 -20.64 -12.78
CA SER A 404 -21.21 -21.88 -12.79
C SER A 404 -19.70 -21.61 -12.85
N GLU A 405 -19.25 -20.57 -13.57
CA GLU A 405 -17.82 -20.27 -13.71
C GLU A 405 -17.23 -19.73 -12.38
N ALA A 406 -18.00 -18.92 -11.65
CA ALA A 406 -17.64 -18.45 -10.31
C ALA A 406 -17.68 -19.59 -9.26
N ILE A 407 -18.59 -20.55 -9.39
CA ILE A 407 -18.64 -21.72 -8.49
C ILE A 407 -17.52 -22.72 -8.83
N GLU A 408 -17.22 -22.94 -10.11
CA GLU A 408 -16.10 -23.77 -10.58
C GLU A 408 -14.73 -23.16 -10.23
N SER A 409 -14.64 -21.83 -10.10
CA SER A 409 -13.38 -21.20 -9.67
C SER A 409 -12.93 -21.64 -8.28
N LEU A 410 -13.85 -22.05 -7.39
CA LEU A 410 -13.54 -22.57 -6.05
C LEU A 410 -12.47 -23.68 -6.06
N ALA A 411 -12.43 -24.51 -7.10
CA ALA A 411 -11.46 -25.60 -7.23
C ALA A 411 -10.01 -25.14 -7.47
N ARG A 412 -9.82 -23.86 -7.85
CA ARG A 412 -8.50 -23.20 -7.99
C ARG A 412 -8.09 -22.42 -6.75
N LEU A 413 -9.07 -22.00 -5.94
CA LEU A 413 -8.85 -21.17 -4.76
C LEU A 413 -8.23 -21.96 -3.60
N PHE A 414 -7.55 -21.24 -2.72
CA PHE A 414 -7.07 -21.75 -1.44
C PHE A 414 -7.43 -20.79 -0.30
N VAL A 415 -7.59 -21.31 0.91
CA VAL A 415 -7.67 -20.51 2.13
C VAL A 415 -6.25 -20.19 2.57
N GLU A 416 -5.92 -18.92 2.74
CA GLU A 416 -4.71 -18.50 3.46
C GLU A 416 -5.11 -18.05 4.86
N ALA A 417 -4.45 -18.60 5.88
CA ALA A 417 -4.56 -18.14 7.25
C ALA A 417 -3.28 -17.39 7.61
N VAL A 418 -3.40 -16.11 7.97
CA VAL A 418 -2.29 -15.27 8.45
C VAL A 418 -2.49 -15.05 9.95
N VAL A 419 -1.49 -15.41 10.74
CA VAL A 419 -1.50 -15.20 12.20
C VAL A 419 -0.70 -13.95 12.55
N THR A 420 -1.38 -12.97 13.14
CA THR A 420 -0.74 -11.84 13.81
C THR A 420 -0.58 -12.16 15.29
N ASN A 421 0.66 -12.14 15.77
CA ASN A 421 0.98 -12.25 17.20
C ASN A 421 1.38 -10.87 17.73
N THR A 422 0.85 -10.47 18.89
CA THR A 422 1.10 -9.15 19.50
C THR A 422 2.42 -9.09 20.28
N ASP A 423 2.97 -10.23 20.67
CA ASP A 423 4.00 -10.35 21.70
C ASP A 423 5.37 -10.76 21.10
N LYS A 424 5.36 -11.31 19.88
CA LYS A 424 6.56 -11.70 19.11
C LYS A 424 6.46 -11.17 17.66
N PRO A 425 7.43 -10.38 17.16
CA PRO A 425 7.46 -9.96 15.76
C PRO A 425 7.79 -11.14 14.84
N GLY A 426 6.80 -11.57 14.05
CA GLY A 426 6.93 -12.60 13.04
C GLY A 426 5.60 -12.92 12.39
N PHE A 427 5.64 -13.42 11.16
CA PHE A 427 4.47 -13.83 10.40
C PHE A 427 4.40 -15.35 10.37
N SER A 428 3.38 -15.94 11.01
CA SER A 428 2.99 -17.32 10.75
C SER A 428 1.89 -17.30 9.70
N HIS A 429 2.06 -18.08 8.63
CA HIS A 429 1.07 -18.22 7.59
C HIS A 429 0.93 -19.70 7.20
N GLY A 430 -0.30 -20.11 6.92
CA GLY A 430 -0.62 -21.46 6.45
C GLY A 430 -1.60 -21.40 5.29
N ARG A 431 -1.54 -22.39 4.39
CA ARG A 431 -2.44 -22.49 3.24
C ARG A 431 -3.19 -23.81 3.26
N GLY A 432 -4.49 -23.77 3.05
CA GLY A 432 -5.39 -24.92 2.96
C GLY A 432 -6.05 -24.99 1.60
N LYS A 433 -5.96 -26.16 0.94
CA LYS A 433 -6.72 -26.40 -0.28
C LYS A 433 -8.22 -26.44 0.04
N ILE A 434 -9.04 -25.85 -0.81
CA ILE A 434 -10.49 -26.03 -0.79
C ILE A 434 -10.82 -27.33 -1.56
N ASN A 435 -11.54 -28.23 -0.90
CA ASN A 435 -11.98 -29.51 -1.46
C ASN A 435 -13.26 -29.33 -2.31
N PRO A 436 -13.62 -30.29 -3.18
CA PRO A 436 -14.83 -30.19 -4.03
C PRO A 436 -16.16 -30.11 -3.27
N ASP A 437 -16.18 -30.50 -1.99
CA ASP A 437 -17.34 -30.34 -1.10
C ASP A 437 -17.36 -28.99 -0.35
N GLY A 438 -16.40 -28.11 -0.64
CA GLY A 438 -16.17 -26.84 0.04
C GLY A 438 -15.41 -26.95 1.36
N SER A 439 -15.06 -28.15 1.86
CA SER A 439 -14.27 -28.27 3.09
C SER A 439 -12.84 -27.75 2.91
N PHE A 440 -12.26 -27.19 3.96
CA PHE A 440 -10.85 -26.80 3.99
C PHE A 440 -10.22 -27.08 5.36
N ARG A 441 -8.91 -27.27 5.37
CA ARG A 441 -8.09 -27.34 6.58
C ARG A 441 -6.79 -26.58 6.38
N VAL A 442 -6.44 -25.73 7.33
CA VAL A 442 -5.12 -25.09 7.43
C VAL A 442 -4.43 -25.57 8.71
N THR A 443 -3.18 -26.00 8.63
CA THR A 443 -2.38 -26.49 9.77
C THR A 443 -1.11 -25.65 9.94
N GLY A 444 -0.37 -25.90 11.04
CA GLY A 444 0.92 -25.22 11.30
C GLY A 444 0.79 -23.78 11.76
N LEU A 445 -0.35 -23.39 12.34
CA LEU A 445 -0.60 -22.01 12.77
C LEU A 445 0.00 -21.73 14.15
N ALA A 446 0.71 -20.60 14.28
CA ALA A 446 1.18 -20.11 15.58
C ALA A 446 0.01 -19.63 16.47
N PRO A 447 0.20 -19.53 17.80
CA PRO A 447 -0.76 -18.88 18.68
C PRO A 447 -0.91 -17.39 18.34
N GLY A 448 -2.15 -16.87 18.33
CA GLY A 448 -2.41 -15.46 18.05
C GLY A 448 -3.79 -15.20 17.43
N LYS A 449 -3.91 -14.08 16.70
CA LYS A 449 -5.11 -13.74 15.91
C LYS A 449 -4.95 -14.25 14.49
N VAL A 450 -5.78 -15.21 14.10
CA VAL A 450 -5.85 -15.75 12.74
C VAL A 450 -6.80 -14.91 11.90
N GLN A 451 -6.29 -14.22 10.88
CA GLN A 451 -7.10 -13.67 9.80
C GLN A 451 -7.19 -14.71 8.68
N LEU A 452 -8.40 -14.98 8.20
CA LEU A 452 -8.64 -15.88 7.07
C LEU A 452 -8.87 -15.08 5.79
N LYS A 453 -8.19 -15.48 4.72
CA LYS A 453 -8.40 -15.03 3.34
C LYS A 453 -8.78 -16.21 2.46
N VAL A 454 -9.30 -15.89 1.28
CA VAL A 454 -9.33 -16.78 0.12
C VAL A 454 -8.57 -16.09 -1.00
N GLU A 455 -7.68 -16.80 -1.68
CA GLU A 455 -6.84 -16.26 -2.77
C GLU A 455 -6.76 -17.23 -3.97
N ASP A 456 -6.46 -16.68 -5.15
CA ASP A 456 -6.10 -17.39 -6.39
C ASP A 456 -4.64 -17.02 -6.73
N TYR A 457 -3.94 -17.90 -7.43
CA TYR A 457 -2.59 -17.63 -7.93
C TYR A 457 -2.57 -16.71 -9.17
N LEU A 458 -3.69 -16.54 -9.88
CA LEU A 458 -3.71 -15.91 -11.21
C LEU A 458 -4.83 -14.85 -11.40
N SER A 459 -4.57 -13.63 -10.93
CA SER A 459 -5.32 -12.41 -11.31
C SER A 459 -6.77 -12.35 -10.72
N PRO A 460 -7.65 -11.37 -11.07
CA PRO A 460 -8.72 -10.94 -10.17
C PRO A 460 -9.81 -11.99 -9.95
N MET A 461 -10.02 -12.37 -8.69
CA MET A 461 -11.09 -13.29 -8.29
C MET A 461 -12.48 -12.65 -8.46
N PRO A 462 -13.48 -13.37 -9.01
CA PRO A 462 -14.87 -12.91 -9.09
C PRO A 462 -15.60 -13.00 -7.74
N LEU A 463 -15.08 -13.80 -6.80
CA LEU A 463 -15.64 -13.99 -5.46
C LEU A 463 -14.86 -13.18 -4.41
N ARG A 464 -15.57 -12.63 -3.43
CA ARG A 464 -15.03 -11.97 -2.23
C ARG A 464 -15.60 -12.58 -0.96
N ILE A 465 -14.85 -12.51 0.14
CA ILE A 465 -15.38 -12.87 1.47
C ILE A 465 -16.42 -11.82 1.85
N LEU A 466 -17.67 -12.26 1.97
CA LEU A 466 -18.77 -11.47 2.50
C LEU A 466 -18.69 -11.42 4.03
N ARG A 467 -18.46 -12.57 4.67
CA ARG A 467 -18.28 -12.71 6.13
C ARG A 467 -17.58 -14.02 6.50
N VAL A 468 -17.08 -14.09 7.73
CA VAL A 468 -16.54 -15.32 8.35
C VAL A 468 -17.30 -15.58 9.64
N GLU A 469 -17.70 -16.82 9.86
CA GLU A 469 -18.45 -17.27 11.05
C GLU A 469 -17.71 -18.41 11.78
N ARG A 470 -17.89 -18.54 13.09
CA ARG A 470 -17.51 -19.71 13.91
C ARG A 470 -18.75 -20.17 14.69
N GLU A 471 -19.13 -21.44 14.55
CA GLU A 471 -20.35 -22.02 15.15
C GLU A 471 -21.64 -21.19 14.86
N GLY A 472 -21.72 -20.61 13.65
CA GLY A 472 -22.84 -19.78 13.21
C GLY A 472 -22.84 -18.33 13.73
N VAL A 473 -21.81 -17.92 14.50
CA VAL A 473 -21.63 -16.53 14.96
C VAL A 473 -20.60 -15.83 14.08
N GLU A 474 -20.96 -14.70 13.48
CA GLU A 474 -20.07 -13.88 12.67
C GLU A 474 -18.86 -13.37 13.49
N GLN A 475 -17.70 -13.25 12.85
CA GLN A 475 -16.41 -12.92 13.48
C GLN A 475 -15.92 -11.56 12.97
N GLU A 476 -15.44 -10.71 13.89
CA GLU A 476 -14.95 -9.35 13.60
C GLU A 476 -13.55 -9.34 12.95
N GLY A 477 -13.38 -10.09 11.86
CA GLY A 477 -12.18 -10.09 11.01
C GLY A 477 -11.04 -11.03 11.44
N TRP A 478 -11.05 -11.58 12.66
CA TRP A 478 -10.09 -12.59 13.10
C TRP A 478 -10.70 -13.64 14.05
N ILE A 479 -10.03 -14.78 14.19
CA ILE A 479 -10.33 -15.83 15.17
C ILE A 479 -9.08 -16.03 16.05
N ASN A 480 -9.24 -16.05 17.38
CA ASN A 480 -8.11 -16.36 18.28
C ASN A 480 -7.79 -17.86 18.24
N ILE A 481 -6.51 -18.23 18.21
CA ILE A 481 -6.03 -19.63 18.31
C ILE A 481 -4.97 -19.80 19.41
N GLY A 482 -5.12 -20.84 20.23
CA GLY A 482 -4.16 -21.24 21.27
C GLY A 482 -3.05 -22.20 20.79
N PRO A 483 -2.05 -22.50 21.64
CA PRO A 483 -0.98 -23.44 21.33
C PRO A 483 -1.50 -24.85 20.99
N GLY A 484 -1.40 -25.24 19.72
CA GLY A 484 -1.86 -26.54 19.24
C GLY A 484 -3.39 -26.72 19.21
N GLU A 485 -4.18 -25.64 19.36
CA GLU A 485 -5.65 -25.72 19.27
C GLU A 485 -6.08 -26.15 17.86
N ASN A 486 -7.07 -27.06 17.78
CA ASN A 486 -7.80 -27.28 16.53
C ASN A 486 -9.14 -26.54 16.58
N ILE A 487 -9.28 -25.51 15.74
CA ILE A 487 -10.50 -24.73 15.59
C ILE A 487 -11.36 -25.38 14.52
N SER A 488 -12.54 -25.86 14.92
CA SER A 488 -13.59 -26.34 14.01
C SER A 488 -14.72 -25.32 13.88
N GLY A 489 -15.76 -25.68 13.11
CA GLY A 489 -17.01 -24.91 13.04
C GLY A 489 -16.93 -23.61 12.25
N VAL A 490 -15.84 -23.40 11.50
CA VAL A 490 -15.65 -22.17 10.71
C VAL A 490 -16.40 -22.25 9.39
N ARG A 491 -17.16 -21.19 9.06
CA ARG A 491 -17.79 -20.99 7.75
C ARG A 491 -17.27 -19.70 7.13
N ILE A 492 -16.62 -19.80 5.96
CA ILE A 492 -16.27 -18.64 5.15
C ILE A 492 -17.37 -18.48 4.11
N VAL A 493 -18.05 -17.34 4.12
CA VAL A 493 -19.09 -17.02 3.16
C VAL A 493 -18.51 -16.16 2.06
N LEU A 494 -18.58 -16.66 0.82
CA LEU A 494 -18.18 -15.92 -0.38
C LEU A 494 -19.43 -15.40 -1.10
N SER A 495 -19.30 -14.25 -1.75
CA SER A 495 -20.30 -13.72 -2.69
C SER A 495 -19.59 -13.24 -3.96
N GLN A 496 -20.29 -13.23 -5.09
CA GLN A 496 -19.78 -12.65 -6.33
C GLN A 496 -19.79 -11.12 -6.24
N ALA A 497 -18.75 -10.47 -6.77
CA ALA A 497 -18.61 -9.01 -6.77
C ALA A 497 -19.51 -8.32 -7.83
N THR A 498 -20.83 -8.55 -7.77
CA THR A 498 -21.80 -8.09 -8.76
C THR A 498 -22.27 -6.65 -8.48
N GLY A 499 -21.50 -5.66 -8.96
CA GLY A 499 -21.90 -4.25 -8.98
C GLY A 499 -21.85 -3.68 -10.40
N SER A 500 -22.99 -3.29 -10.98
CA SER A 500 -23.05 -2.56 -12.26
C SER A 500 -23.71 -1.20 -12.03
N ILE A 501 -22.92 -0.13 -12.01
CA ILE A 501 -23.40 1.24 -11.86
C ILE A 501 -23.63 1.81 -13.26
N ARG A 502 -24.89 2.06 -13.60
CA ARG A 502 -25.29 2.62 -14.91
C ARG A 502 -25.81 4.04 -14.70
N GLY A 503 -25.18 5.00 -15.36
CA GLY A 503 -25.59 6.40 -15.36
C GLY A 503 -25.34 7.04 -16.73
N ARG A 504 -26.00 8.16 -17.00
CA ARG A 504 -25.85 8.92 -18.25
C ARG A 504 -25.26 10.29 -17.94
N ALA A 505 -23.98 10.50 -18.24
CA ALA A 505 -23.43 11.84 -18.34
C ALA A 505 -24.03 12.56 -19.56
N VAL A 506 -24.50 13.79 -19.38
CA VAL A 506 -24.98 14.68 -20.45
C VAL A 506 -24.17 15.96 -20.38
N LEU A 507 -23.46 16.28 -21.45
CA LEU A 507 -22.70 17.52 -21.59
C LEU A 507 -23.60 18.60 -22.18
N GLU A 508 -23.91 19.61 -21.37
CA GLU A 508 -24.51 20.86 -21.84
C GLU A 508 -23.39 21.88 -22.11
N GLY A 509 -23.52 22.70 -23.15
CA GLY A 509 -22.55 23.74 -23.51
C GLY A 509 -21.71 23.49 -24.78
N GLY A 510 -21.70 22.28 -25.34
CA GLY A 510 -21.07 21.99 -26.65
C GLY A 510 -20.06 20.84 -26.65
N PRO A 511 -19.30 20.64 -27.74
CA PRO A 511 -18.29 19.60 -27.82
C PRO A 511 -17.08 19.94 -26.93
N LEU A 512 -16.51 18.91 -26.30
CA LEU A 512 -15.28 19.03 -25.53
C LEU A 512 -14.07 19.29 -26.46
N PRO A 513 -13.01 19.96 -25.97
CA PRO A 513 -11.74 20.05 -26.69
C PRO A 513 -11.16 18.67 -27.03
N PRO A 514 -10.34 18.57 -28.10
CA PRO A 514 -9.48 17.40 -28.32
C PRO A 514 -8.70 17.01 -27.05
N ASP A 515 -8.40 15.73 -26.92
CA ASP A 515 -7.64 15.14 -25.81
C ASP A 515 -8.27 15.25 -24.41
N THR A 516 -9.54 15.70 -24.30
CA THR A 516 -10.28 15.71 -23.02
C THR A 516 -10.70 14.30 -22.60
N VAL A 517 -10.26 13.86 -21.41
CA VAL A 517 -10.68 12.59 -20.80
C VAL A 517 -11.74 12.84 -19.71
N LEU A 518 -12.89 12.18 -19.83
CA LEU A 518 -13.95 12.18 -18.81
C LEU A 518 -13.74 11.02 -17.84
N PHE A 519 -13.90 11.30 -16.55
CA PHE A 519 -13.92 10.29 -15.49
C PHE A 519 -15.27 10.34 -14.77
N VAL A 520 -15.78 9.17 -14.38
CA VAL A 520 -16.98 9.03 -13.54
C VAL A 520 -16.61 8.14 -12.37
N SER A 521 -16.70 8.67 -11.15
CA SER A 521 -16.60 7.90 -9.92
C SER A 521 -17.99 7.64 -9.32
N ALA A 522 -18.07 6.66 -8.43
CA ALA A 522 -19.25 6.38 -7.63
C ALA A 522 -18.80 5.86 -6.26
N HIS A 523 -19.53 6.24 -5.22
CA HIS A 523 -19.18 5.95 -3.82
C HIS A 523 -20.41 5.34 -3.12
N LEU A 524 -20.19 4.37 -2.24
CA LEU A 524 -21.26 3.77 -1.46
C LEU A 524 -21.55 4.69 -0.26
N SER A 525 -22.83 5.03 -0.04
CA SER A 525 -23.23 5.91 1.06
C SER A 525 -23.82 5.13 2.23
N GLY A 526 -23.39 5.44 3.45
CA GLY A 526 -24.15 5.22 4.67
C GLY A 526 -23.95 3.90 5.44
N LYS A 527 -22.99 3.02 5.07
CA LYS A 527 -22.57 1.88 5.90
C LYS A 527 -21.09 1.54 5.73
N ASP A 528 -20.49 1.05 6.81
CA ASP A 528 -19.14 0.49 6.81
C ASP A 528 -18.99 -0.71 5.86
N ARG A 529 -17.91 -0.66 5.08
CA ARG A 529 -17.13 -1.79 4.54
C ARG A 529 -17.90 -2.91 3.83
N ILE A 530 -17.87 -2.88 2.50
CA ILE A 530 -17.89 -4.09 1.65
C ILE A 530 -16.57 -4.11 0.88
N HIS A 531 -15.82 -5.22 0.96
CA HIS A 531 -14.54 -5.36 0.26
C HIS A 531 -14.76 -5.71 -1.22
N VAL A 532 -14.16 -4.91 -2.12
CA VAL A 532 -14.20 -5.05 -3.59
C VAL A 532 -12.86 -5.50 -4.13
#